data_AF-A0A496WPH3-F1
#
_entry.id   AF-A0A496WPH3-F1
#
_cell.length_a   1.000
_cell.length_b   1.000
_cell.length_c   1.000
_cell.angle_alpha   90.00
_cell.angle_beta   90.00
_cell.angle_gamma   90.00
#
_symmetry.space_group_name_H-M   'P 1'
#
loop_
_entity.id
_entity.type
_entity.pdbx_description
1 polymer ?
#
loop_
_entity_poly.entity_id
_entity_poly.type
_entity_poly.pdbx_seq_one_letter_code
_entity_poly.pdbx_strand_id
1 'polypeptide(L)'
;MPSRALKSSITQELVDNINAITGAEELRDSFREGVIGYADVLQEGRFKVSSYLEAVMYVSYKLLGNTNIVSYAKTFPHRYARYTDPNSKTTDRDIASYVSAYNSNKLVNLIFQQTMVPTYVLNADMHQRALNVQADLMMNARSEKVRSDAANSLLTHLKVPEAVKVSLEIGLKEDRTIQDLRETTAALVKQQKTMLIEGVVSPQEVAHSKIIPKVPFEEKDAQI
;
A
#
# COMPACT_ATOMS: atom_id res chain seq x y z
N MET A 1 0.63 4.30 -12.56
CA MET A 1 -0.13 3.09 -12.97
C MET A 1 -0.47 2.32 -11.71
N PRO A 2 -1.76 2.05 -11.40
CA PRO A 2 -2.13 1.35 -10.17
C PRO A 2 -1.52 -0.06 -10.18
N SER A 3 -0.99 -0.48 -9.02
CA SER A 3 -0.27 -1.73 -8.84
C SER A 3 -1.18 -2.94 -9.14
N ARG A 4 -0.65 -3.94 -9.86
CA ARG A 4 -1.37 -5.11 -10.39
C ARG A 4 -2.14 -5.89 -9.31
N ALA A 5 -1.69 -5.82 -8.05
CA ALA A 5 -2.30 -6.47 -6.89
C ALA A 5 -3.63 -5.83 -6.44
N LEU A 6 -3.85 -4.55 -6.73
CA LEU A 6 -5.12 -3.90 -6.43
C LEU A 6 -6.20 -4.33 -7.43
N LYS A 7 -5.86 -4.45 -8.73
CA LYS A 7 -6.80 -4.91 -9.75
C LYS A 7 -7.30 -6.34 -9.49
N SER A 8 -6.51 -7.21 -8.86
CA SER A 8 -6.93 -8.55 -8.45
C SER A 8 -7.62 -8.61 -7.08
N SER A 9 -7.42 -7.59 -6.23
CA SER A 9 -7.97 -7.55 -4.86
C SER A 9 -9.21 -6.66 -4.71
N ILE A 10 -9.60 -5.93 -5.78
CA ILE A 10 -10.95 -5.35 -5.88
C ILE A 10 -11.90 -6.51 -6.19
N THR A 11 -12.32 -7.21 -5.15
CA THR A 11 -13.40 -8.20 -5.23
C THR A 11 -14.71 -7.49 -5.58
N GLN A 12 -15.57 -8.16 -6.34
CA GLN A 12 -16.94 -7.69 -6.64
C GLN A 12 -17.68 -7.28 -5.36
N GLU A 13 -17.44 -8.02 -4.27
CA GLU A 13 -17.95 -7.74 -2.92
C GLU A 13 -17.53 -6.36 -2.38
N LEU A 14 -16.35 -5.87 -2.74
CA LEU A 14 -15.84 -4.54 -2.38
C LEU A 14 -16.63 -3.46 -3.13
N VAL A 15 -16.87 -3.67 -4.42
CA VAL A 15 -17.66 -2.77 -5.28
C VAL A 15 -19.11 -2.72 -4.83
N ASP A 16 -19.68 -3.85 -4.44
CA ASP A 16 -21.06 -3.95 -3.97
C ASP A 16 -21.24 -3.28 -2.60
N ASN A 17 -20.28 -3.44 -1.69
CA ASN A 17 -20.26 -2.71 -0.41
C ASN A 17 -20.07 -1.19 -0.61
N ILE A 18 -19.22 -0.77 -1.54
CA ILE A 18 -19.05 0.65 -1.90
C ILE A 18 -20.40 1.21 -2.38
N ASN A 19 -21.09 0.49 -3.27
CA ASN A 19 -22.39 0.90 -3.82
C ASN A 19 -23.51 0.94 -2.76
N ALA A 20 -23.46 0.08 -1.73
CA ALA A 20 -24.42 0.08 -0.63
C ALA A 20 -24.20 1.23 0.38
N ILE A 21 -22.95 1.67 0.56
CA ILE A 21 -22.58 2.70 1.53
C ILE A 21 -22.72 4.13 0.96
N THR A 22 -22.67 4.29 -0.37
CA THR A 22 -22.68 5.61 -1.03
C THR A 22 -24.09 6.06 -1.45
N GLY A 23 -24.88 6.50 -0.47
CA GLY A 23 -26.14 7.24 -0.72
C GLY A 23 -25.96 8.73 -1.07
N ALA A 24 -24.74 9.28 -0.97
CA ALA A 24 -24.44 10.68 -1.26
C ALA A 24 -23.50 10.77 -2.47
N GLU A 25 -24.01 11.32 -3.57
CA GLU A 25 -23.37 11.41 -4.88
C GLU A 25 -21.99 12.11 -4.83
N GLU A 26 -21.84 13.14 -3.98
CA GLU A 26 -20.58 13.88 -3.78
C GLU A 26 -19.47 13.07 -3.08
N LEU A 27 -19.81 12.10 -2.23
CA LEU A 27 -18.79 11.31 -1.53
C LEU A 27 -18.21 10.22 -2.45
N ARG A 28 -18.97 9.80 -3.46
CA ARG A 28 -18.66 8.61 -4.26
C ARG A 28 -17.37 8.76 -5.04
N ASP A 29 -17.13 9.93 -5.62
CA ASP A 29 -15.95 10.18 -6.43
C ASP A 29 -14.70 10.30 -5.57
N SER A 30 -14.72 11.14 -4.51
CA SER A 30 -13.58 11.28 -3.59
C SER A 30 -13.27 9.98 -2.84
N PHE A 31 -14.28 9.20 -2.51
CA PHE A 31 -14.11 7.89 -1.87
C PHE A 31 -13.53 6.87 -2.85
N ARG A 32 -14.04 6.81 -4.09
CA ARG A 32 -13.54 5.90 -5.13
C ARG A 32 -12.09 6.20 -5.48
N GLU A 33 -11.76 7.47 -5.66
CA GLU A 33 -10.39 7.92 -5.89
C GLU A 33 -9.49 7.60 -4.70
N GLY A 34 -9.97 7.79 -3.46
CA GLY A 34 -9.24 7.44 -2.25
C GLY A 34 -8.99 5.93 -2.11
N VAL A 35 -9.99 5.09 -2.33
CA VAL A 35 -9.86 3.62 -2.25
C VAL A 35 -8.81 3.11 -3.23
N ILE A 36 -8.73 3.71 -4.42
CA ILE A 36 -7.74 3.34 -5.44
C ILE A 36 -6.37 3.94 -5.12
N GLY A 37 -6.34 5.20 -4.67
CA GLY A 37 -5.11 5.95 -4.40
C GLY A 37 -4.33 5.46 -3.18
N TYR A 38 -5.02 4.97 -2.14
CA TYR A 38 -4.38 4.52 -0.89
C TYR A 38 -4.12 3.00 -0.85
N ALA A 39 -4.24 2.33 -2.00
CA ALA A 39 -4.01 0.90 -2.15
C ALA A 39 -2.64 0.43 -1.66
N ASP A 40 -1.62 1.28 -1.76
CA ASP A 40 -0.26 0.97 -1.32
C ASP A 40 -0.18 0.82 0.21
N VAL A 41 -1.04 1.52 0.98
CA VAL A 41 -1.16 1.39 2.44
C VAL A 41 -1.60 -0.02 2.85
N LEU A 42 -2.40 -0.69 2.01
CA LEU A 42 -2.84 -2.06 2.25
C LEU A 42 -1.65 -3.05 2.16
N GLN A 43 -0.70 -2.79 1.26
CA GLN A 43 0.47 -3.66 1.05
C GLN A 43 1.48 -3.50 2.19
N GLU A 44 1.74 -2.28 2.64
CA GLU A 44 2.72 -1.99 3.70
C GLU A 44 2.25 -2.47 5.09
N GLY A 45 0.96 -2.39 5.36
CA GLY A 45 0.43 -2.52 6.72
C GLY A 45 -0.15 -3.88 7.11
N ARG A 46 -0.30 -4.83 6.17
CA ARG A 46 -1.04 -6.09 6.38
C ARG A 46 -2.41 -5.89 7.04
N PHE A 47 -3.13 -4.84 6.64
CA PHE A 47 -4.44 -4.53 7.20
C PHE A 47 -5.55 -5.37 6.57
N LYS A 48 -6.65 -5.58 7.31
CA LYS A 48 -7.85 -6.19 6.75
C LYS A 48 -8.50 -5.22 5.77
N VAL A 49 -8.98 -5.75 4.65
CA VAL A 49 -9.64 -4.97 3.59
C VAL A 49 -10.88 -4.24 4.13
N SER A 50 -11.67 -4.88 4.99
CA SER A 50 -12.82 -4.24 5.64
C SER A 50 -12.43 -3.02 6.48
N SER A 51 -11.39 -3.15 7.31
CA SER A 51 -10.87 -2.04 8.12
C SER A 51 -10.27 -0.91 7.28
N TYR A 52 -9.72 -1.23 6.10
CA TYR A 52 -9.25 -0.24 5.13
C TYR A 52 -10.42 0.57 4.56
N LEU A 53 -11.47 -0.06 4.08
CA LEU A 53 -12.65 0.64 3.54
C LEU A 53 -13.30 1.55 4.58
N GLU A 54 -13.45 1.06 5.82
CA GLU A 54 -13.95 1.84 6.95
C GLU A 54 -13.09 3.09 7.21
N ALA A 55 -11.75 2.94 7.16
CA ALA A 55 -10.81 4.02 7.38
C ALA A 55 -10.83 5.04 6.24
N VAL A 56 -10.88 4.60 4.97
CA VAL A 56 -10.99 5.51 3.82
C VAL A 56 -12.29 6.30 3.90
N MET A 57 -13.41 5.66 4.24
CA MET A 57 -14.69 6.34 4.40
C MET A 57 -14.62 7.40 5.53
N TYR A 58 -13.96 7.08 6.64
CA TYR A 58 -13.77 8.01 7.76
C TYR A 58 -12.98 9.24 7.34
N VAL A 59 -11.89 9.03 6.60
CA VAL A 59 -11.06 10.11 6.08
C VAL A 59 -11.81 10.94 5.04
N SER A 60 -12.61 10.33 4.16
CA SER A 60 -13.45 11.07 3.21
C SER A 60 -14.43 12.01 3.93
N TYR A 61 -15.12 11.55 4.99
CA TYR A 61 -16.00 12.43 5.77
C TYR A 61 -15.24 13.55 6.50
N LYS A 62 -14.02 13.27 6.95
CA LYS A 62 -13.11 14.26 7.54
C LYS A 62 -12.67 15.32 6.54
N LEU A 63 -12.36 14.94 5.30
CA LEU A 63 -11.96 15.84 4.23
C LEU A 63 -13.10 16.78 3.81
N LEU A 64 -14.35 16.32 3.95
CA LEU A 64 -15.54 17.17 3.80
C LEU A 64 -15.77 18.16 4.96
N GLY A 65 -14.89 18.21 5.97
CA GLY A 65 -14.95 19.15 7.08
C GLY A 65 -15.85 18.70 8.25
N ASN A 66 -16.29 17.44 8.30
CA ASN A 66 -17.04 16.94 9.44
C ASN A 66 -16.14 16.78 10.69
N THR A 67 -16.70 16.95 11.88
CA THR A 67 -15.98 16.71 13.14
C THR A 67 -15.64 15.23 13.32
N ASN A 68 -14.71 14.91 14.23
CA ASN A 68 -14.32 13.52 14.49
C ASN A 68 -15.52 12.63 14.85
N ILE A 69 -16.45 13.18 15.64
CA ILE A 69 -17.64 12.47 16.14
C ILE A 69 -18.62 12.23 14.99
N VAL A 70 -18.90 13.26 14.20
CA VAL A 70 -19.83 13.14 13.05
C VAL A 70 -19.28 12.19 12.00
N SER A 71 -17.97 12.27 11.71
CA SER A 71 -17.30 11.36 10.79
C SER A 71 -17.40 9.92 11.27
N TYR A 72 -17.17 9.67 12.57
CA TYR A 72 -17.27 8.33 13.17
C TYR A 72 -18.70 7.79 13.16
N ALA A 73 -19.69 8.64 13.44
CA ALA A 73 -21.10 8.27 13.42
C ALA A 73 -21.57 7.86 12.02
N LYS A 74 -21.13 8.59 10.98
CA LYS A 74 -21.44 8.29 9.58
C LYS A 74 -20.73 7.02 9.09
N THR A 75 -19.51 6.74 9.54
CA THR A 75 -18.82 5.50 9.17
C THR A 75 -19.34 4.27 9.87
N PHE A 76 -19.76 4.42 11.13
CA PHE A 76 -20.20 3.31 11.97
C PHE A 76 -21.60 3.55 12.54
N PRO A 77 -22.66 3.66 11.71
CA PRO A 77 -24.00 3.99 12.19
C PRO A 77 -24.50 2.99 13.22
N HIS A 78 -24.24 1.69 13.01
CA HIS A 78 -24.64 0.64 13.96
C HIS A 78 -23.85 0.70 15.29
N ARG A 79 -22.55 1.05 15.28
CA ARG A 79 -21.79 1.17 16.53
C ARG A 79 -22.21 2.43 17.29
N TYR A 80 -22.42 3.53 16.57
CA TYR A 80 -22.87 4.79 17.15
C TYR A 80 -24.26 4.65 17.77
N ALA A 81 -25.19 3.97 17.09
CA ALA A 81 -26.52 3.67 17.62
C ALA A 81 -26.48 2.88 18.95
N ARG A 82 -25.50 1.99 19.13
CA ARG A 82 -25.27 1.26 20.40
C ARG A 82 -24.72 2.14 21.52
N TYR A 83 -24.03 3.22 21.19
CA TYR A 83 -23.55 4.19 22.19
C TYR A 83 -24.67 5.13 22.64
N THR A 84 -25.62 5.41 21.75
CA THR A 84 -26.79 6.28 22.02
C THR A 84 -28.02 5.53 22.54
N ASP A 85 -27.96 4.20 22.66
CA ASP A 85 -29.05 3.39 23.22
C ASP A 85 -29.26 3.80 24.70
N PRO A 86 -30.49 4.11 25.13
CA PRO A 86 -30.81 4.46 26.52
C PRO A 86 -30.34 3.42 27.56
N ASN A 87 -30.18 2.16 27.16
CA ASN A 87 -29.68 1.08 28.02
C ASN A 87 -28.14 0.95 28.05
N SER A 88 -27.44 1.76 27.25
CA SER A 88 -25.99 1.77 27.17
C SER A 88 -25.41 2.59 28.32
N LYS A 89 -24.41 2.05 29.03
CA LYS A 89 -23.68 2.76 30.09
C LYS A 89 -22.61 3.72 29.55
N THR A 90 -22.67 4.05 28.26
CA THR A 90 -21.62 4.81 27.58
C THR A 90 -21.89 6.29 27.78
N THR A 91 -20.94 7.01 28.38
CA THR A 91 -21.06 8.47 28.55
C THR A 91 -20.49 9.17 27.31
N ASP A 92 -20.92 10.40 27.01
CA ASP A 92 -20.37 11.23 25.93
C ASP A 92 -18.83 11.34 25.96
N ARG A 93 -18.25 11.33 27.17
CA ARG A 93 -16.80 11.31 27.39
C ARG A 93 -16.15 10.03 26.86
N ASP A 94 -16.81 8.88 27.05
CA ASP A 94 -16.32 7.59 26.59
C ASP A 94 -16.43 7.48 25.07
N ILE A 95 -17.51 8.01 24.49
CA ILE A 95 -17.67 8.14 23.04
C ILE A 95 -16.53 8.98 22.45
N ALA A 96 -16.23 10.14 23.03
CA ALA A 96 -15.13 10.98 22.59
C ALA A 96 -13.76 10.26 22.68
N SER A 97 -13.55 9.46 23.73
CA SER A 97 -12.35 8.62 23.89
C SER A 97 -12.23 7.58 22.78
N TYR A 98 -13.31 6.84 22.48
CA TYR A 98 -13.30 5.84 21.39
C TYR A 98 -13.07 6.45 20.02
N VAL A 99 -13.69 7.60 19.75
CA VAL A 99 -13.48 8.35 18.51
C VAL A 99 -12.04 8.85 18.40
N SER A 100 -11.47 9.37 19.49
CA SER A 100 -10.09 9.83 19.53
C SER A 100 -9.11 8.67 19.29
N ALA A 101 -9.34 7.52 19.94
CA ALA A 101 -8.54 6.32 19.74
C ALA A 101 -8.56 5.85 18.28
N TYR A 102 -9.74 5.88 17.63
CA TYR A 102 -9.86 5.53 16.22
C TYR A 102 -9.12 6.53 15.30
N ASN A 103 -9.24 7.85 15.56
CA ASN A 103 -8.53 8.87 14.80
C ASN A 103 -7.00 8.75 14.95
N SER A 104 -6.50 8.30 16.11
CA SER A 104 -5.07 8.05 16.34
C SER A 104 -4.56 6.71 15.79
N ASN A 105 -5.42 5.89 15.19
CA ASN A 105 -5.04 4.58 14.69
C ASN A 105 -4.05 4.69 13.52
N LYS A 106 -3.08 3.77 13.46
CA LYS A 106 -2.01 3.76 12.44
C LYS A 106 -2.55 3.77 11.02
N LEU A 107 -3.58 2.96 10.73
CA LEU A 107 -4.19 2.88 9.40
C LEU A 107 -4.82 4.22 8.97
N VAL A 108 -5.57 4.85 9.88
CA VAL A 108 -6.22 6.15 9.62
C VAL A 108 -5.16 7.22 9.38
N ASN A 109 -4.12 7.27 10.21
CA ASN A 109 -3.03 8.23 10.05
C ASN A 109 -2.24 8.04 8.75
N LEU A 110 -1.97 6.80 8.32
CA LEU A 110 -1.27 6.53 7.05
C LEU A 110 -2.10 7.03 5.85
N ILE A 111 -3.40 6.75 5.85
CA ILE A 111 -4.31 7.26 4.81
C ILE A 111 -4.34 8.79 4.86
N PHE A 112 -4.45 9.39 6.04
CA PHE A 112 -4.48 10.85 6.21
C PHE A 112 -3.20 11.51 5.69
N GLN A 113 -2.03 10.94 5.99
CA GLN A 113 -0.74 11.43 5.49
C GLN A 113 -0.68 11.41 3.96
N GLN A 114 -1.24 10.38 3.33
CA GLN A 114 -1.28 10.29 1.87
C GLN A 114 -2.30 11.25 1.24
N THR A 115 -3.32 11.67 1.99
CA THR A 115 -4.29 12.70 1.54
C THR A 115 -3.74 14.11 1.64
N MET A 116 -2.77 14.35 2.54
CA MET A 116 -2.17 15.67 2.70
C MET A 116 -1.29 15.97 1.49
N VAL A 117 -1.53 17.13 0.86
CA VAL A 117 -0.61 17.66 -0.15
C VAL A 117 0.77 17.81 0.51
N PRO A 118 1.84 17.23 -0.07
CA PRO A 118 3.14 17.30 0.55
C PRO A 118 3.57 18.75 0.83
N THR A 119 4.12 19.01 2.01
CA THR A 119 4.48 20.36 2.47
C THR A 119 5.38 21.10 1.49
N TYR A 120 6.26 20.39 0.77
CA TYR A 120 7.14 20.99 -0.24
C TYR A 120 6.38 21.48 -1.49
N VAL A 121 5.24 20.85 -1.84
CA VAL A 121 4.37 21.30 -2.95
C VAL A 121 3.60 22.53 -2.52
N LEU A 122 3.01 22.50 -1.31
CA LEU A 122 2.23 23.62 -0.77
C LEU A 122 3.08 24.88 -0.63
N ASN A 123 4.35 24.72 -0.21
CA ASN A 123 5.28 25.82 0.03
C ASN A 123 6.30 26.00 -1.11
N ALA A 124 5.97 25.57 -2.33
CA ALA A 124 6.84 25.70 -3.48
C ALA A 124 7.18 27.19 -3.77
N ASP A 125 6.24 28.10 -3.48
CA ASP A 125 6.46 29.54 -3.61
C ASP A 125 7.50 30.06 -2.60
N MET A 126 7.42 29.63 -1.34
CA MET A 126 8.41 29.96 -0.32
C MET A 126 9.78 29.37 -0.67
N HIS A 127 9.80 28.15 -1.23
CA HIS A 127 11.02 27.52 -1.70
C HIS A 127 11.66 28.34 -2.83
N GLN A 128 10.89 28.78 -3.82
CA GLN A 128 11.40 29.65 -4.89
C GLN A 128 11.88 31.01 -4.36
N ARG A 129 11.15 31.61 -3.42
CA ARG A 129 11.57 32.87 -2.76
C ARG A 129 12.88 32.68 -2.00
N ALA A 130 13.05 31.57 -1.29
CA ALA A 130 14.30 31.23 -0.60
C ALA A 130 15.47 31.09 -1.58
N LEU A 131 15.27 30.42 -2.72
CA LEU A 131 16.29 30.34 -3.79
C LEU A 131 16.68 31.71 -4.33
N ASN A 132 15.70 32.60 -4.55
CA ASN A 132 15.97 33.96 -5.04
C ASN A 132 16.79 34.77 -4.02
N VAL A 133 16.49 34.65 -2.72
CA VAL A 133 17.29 35.29 -1.65
C VAL A 133 18.70 34.72 -1.59
N GLN A 134 18.86 33.40 -1.73
CA GLN A 134 20.18 32.78 -1.76
C GLN A 134 20.99 33.21 -3.00
N ALA A 135 20.35 33.38 -4.15
CA ALA A 135 21.00 33.90 -5.36
C ALA A 135 21.47 35.35 -5.19
N ASP A 136 20.67 36.20 -4.52
CA ASP A 136 21.07 37.56 -4.19
C ASP A 136 22.25 37.59 -3.20
N LEU A 137 22.20 36.78 -2.14
CA LEU A 137 23.31 36.65 -1.18
C LEU A 137 24.59 36.14 -1.82
N MET A 138 24.50 35.20 -2.77
CA MET A 138 25.65 34.69 -3.51
C MET A 138 26.36 35.80 -4.31
N MET A 139 25.62 36.72 -4.93
CA MET A 139 26.18 37.78 -5.76
C MET A 139 26.59 39.03 -4.96
N ASN A 140 25.80 39.41 -3.94
CA ASN A 140 25.87 40.73 -3.33
C ASN A 140 26.32 40.74 -1.86
N ALA A 141 26.45 39.58 -1.18
CA ALA A 141 26.87 39.56 0.22
C ALA A 141 28.30 40.11 0.40
N ARG A 142 28.60 40.73 1.55
CA ARG A 142 29.95 41.29 1.84
C ARG A 142 30.96 40.24 2.29
N SER A 143 30.50 39.10 2.78
CA SER A 143 31.35 38.03 3.29
C SER A 143 31.49 36.93 2.25
N GLU A 144 32.72 36.61 1.86
CA GLU A 144 33.04 35.49 0.97
C GLU A 144 32.51 34.15 1.53
N LYS A 145 32.44 34.00 2.86
CA LYS A 145 31.86 32.82 3.50
C LYS A 145 30.35 32.71 3.23
N VAL A 146 29.60 33.81 3.37
CA VAL A 146 28.16 33.83 3.10
C VAL A 146 27.88 33.58 1.62
N ARG A 147 28.72 34.09 0.71
CA ARG A 147 28.61 33.80 -0.73
C ARG A 147 28.83 32.32 -1.04
N SER A 148 29.86 31.72 -0.44
CA SER A 148 30.17 30.29 -0.59
C SER A 148 29.06 29.40 -0.01
N ASP A 149 28.55 29.72 1.18
CA ASP A 149 27.48 28.96 1.83
C ASP A 149 26.16 29.05 1.04
N ALA A 150 25.85 30.23 0.48
CA ALA A 150 24.71 30.45 -0.41
C ALA A 150 24.86 29.67 -1.72
N ALA A 151 26.03 29.70 -2.35
CA ALA A 151 26.33 28.94 -3.55
C ALA A 151 26.22 27.43 -3.31
N ASN A 152 26.74 26.93 -2.20
CA ASN A 152 26.62 25.52 -1.81
C ASN A 152 25.15 25.13 -1.59
N SER A 153 24.37 25.98 -0.91
CA SER A 153 22.93 25.75 -0.69
C SER A 153 22.15 25.68 -2.00
N LEU A 154 22.47 26.52 -2.99
CA LEU A 154 21.87 26.44 -4.32
C LEU A 154 22.25 25.15 -5.04
N LEU A 155 23.52 24.74 -4.98
CA LEU A 155 23.99 23.51 -5.62
C LEU A 155 23.38 22.24 -5.02
N THR A 156 23.12 22.21 -3.71
CA THR A 156 22.49 21.06 -3.04
C THR A 156 20.99 20.98 -3.31
N HIS A 157 20.27 22.10 -3.29
CA HIS A 157 18.81 22.14 -3.48
C HIS A 157 18.37 22.13 -4.95
N LEU A 158 19.23 22.58 -5.87
CA LEU A 158 19.01 22.49 -7.32
C LEU A 158 19.71 21.28 -7.94
N LYS A 159 20.32 20.41 -7.12
CA LYS A 159 20.84 19.14 -7.61
C LYS A 159 19.66 18.39 -8.24
N VAL A 160 19.87 17.91 -9.47
CA VAL A 160 18.93 16.96 -10.08
C VAL A 160 18.63 15.87 -9.04
N PRO A 161 17.34 15.54 -8.80
CA PRO A 161 16.98 14.52 -7.82
C PRO A 161 17.86 13.32 -8.12
N GLU A 162 18.66 12.89 -7.14
CA GLU A 162 19.35 11.61 -7.25
C GLU A 162 18.22 10.63 -7.49
N ALA A 163 18.14 10.14 -8.73
CA ALA A 163 17.05 9.31 -9.21
C ALA A 163 16.76 8.36 -8.07
N VAL A 164 15.60 8.54 -7.43
CA VAL A 164 15.18 7.71 -6.31
C VAL A 164 15.47 6.33 -6.83
N LYS A 165 16.51 5.69 -6.28
CA LYS A 165 16.77 4.30 -6.54
C LYS A 165 15.55 3.70 -5.91
N VAL A 166 14.51 3.58 -6.71
CA VAL A 166 13.43 2.65 -6.50
C VAL A 166 14.19 1.36 -6.58
N SER A 167 14.79 1.00 -5.45
CA SER A 167 15.01 -0.35 -5.03
C SER A 167 13.61 -0.92 -5.04
N LEU A 168 13.12 -1.21 -6.25
CA LEU A 168 12.23 -2.32 -6.47
C LEU A 168 13.12 -3.49 -6.07
N GLU A 169 13.27 -3.69 -4.76
CA GLU A 169 13.19 -4.99 -4.18
C GLU A 169 11.81 -5.51 -4.61
N ILE A 170 11.71 -5.89 -5.89
CA ILE A 170 11.21 -7.20 -6.22
C ILE A 170 12.14 -8.11 -5.43
N GLY A 171 11.88 -8.22 -4.12
CA GLY A 171 11.86 -9.51 -3.49
C GLY A 171 10.95 -10.29 -4.41
N LEU A 172 11.58 -10.95 -5.39
CA LEU A 172 11.15 -12.25 -5.85
C LEU A 172 10.85 -12.94 -4.51
N LYS A 173 9.58 -12.87 -4.09
CA LYS A 173 9.01 -13.92 -3.27
C LYS A 173 9.36 -15.12 -4.10
N GLU A 174 10.48 -15.75 -3.76
CA GLU A 174 10.95 -16.95 -4.42
C GLU A 174 9.71 -17.78 -4.56
N ASP A 175 9.32 -17.98 -5.81
CA ASP A 175 8.13 -18.68 -6.18
C ASP A 175 8.22 -19.99 -5.40
N ARG A 176 7.40 -20.16 -4.34
CA ARG A 176 7.47 -21.34 -3.46
C ARG A 176 7.39 -22.61 -4.30
N THR A 177 6.80 -22.52 -5.47
CA THR A 177 6.80 -23.52 -6.54
C THR A 177 8.19 -24.02 -6.92
N ILE A 178 9.22 -23.16 -7.07
CA ILE A 178 10.60 -23.57 -7.39
C ILE A 178 11.25 -24.25 -6.18
N GLN A 179 11.00 -23.75 -4.97
CA GLN A 179 11.53 -24.36 -3.76
C GLN A 179 10.90 -25.74 -3.49
N ASP A 180 9.57 -25.85 -3.64
CA ASP A 180 8.82 -27.10 -3.57
C ASP A 180 9.26 -28.08 -4.68
N LEU A 181 9.55 -27.59 -5.90
CA LEU A 181 10.15 -28.39 -6.98
C LEU A 181 11.56 -28.90 -6.63
N ARG A 182 12.39 -28.09 -5.99
CA ARG A 182 13.72 -28.52 -5.52
C ARG A 182 13.62 -29.55 -4.41
N GLU A 183 12.68 -29.41 -3.49
CA GLU A 183 12.47 -30.37 -2.40
C GLU A 183 11.93 -31.71 -2.91
N THR A 184 10.94 -31.67 -3.80
CA THR A 184 10.38 -32.88 -4.42
C THR A 184 11.40 -33.61 -5.30
N THR A 185 12.21 -32.88 -6.08
CA THR A 185 13.31 -33.49 -6.85
C THR A 185 14.39 -34.08 -5.96
N ALA A 186 14.75 -33.42 -4.86
CA ALA A 186 15.71 -33.97 -3.89
C ALA A 186 15.19 -35.25 -3.20
N ALA A 187 13.90 -35.31 -2.86
CA ALA A 187 13.26 -36.51 -2.31
C ALA A 187 13.26 -37.67 -3.32
N LEU A 188 12.93 -37.40 -4.58
CA LEU A 188 12.95 -38.40 -5.66
C LEU A 188 14.37 -38.96 -5.88
N VAL A 189 15.39 -38.09 -5.92
CA VAL A 189 16.79 -38.50 -6.05
C VAL A 189 17.23 -39.37 -4.87
N LYS A 190 16.81 -39.03 -3.64
CA LYS A 190 17.10 -39.84 -2.46
C LYS A 190 16.51 -41.23 -2.57
N GLN A 191 15.25 -41.33 -3.02
CA GLN A 191 14.56 -42.61 -3.22
C GLN A 191 15.22 -43.46 -4.31
N GLN A 192 15.57 -42.86 -5.44
CA GLN A 192 16.29 -43.54 -6.53
C GLN A 192 17.66 -44.05 -6.05
N LYS A 193 18.37 -43.27 -5.24
CA LYS A 193 19.65 -43.69 -4.65
C LYS A 193 19.51 -44.88 -3.71
N THR A 194 18.47 -44.93 -2.87
CA THR A 194 18.22 -46.13 -2.03
C THR A 194 17.91 -47.35 -2.88
N MET A 195 17.06 -47.23 -3.91
CA MET A 195 16.73 -48.35 -4.81
C MET A 195 17.95 -48.90 -5.56
N LEU A 196 18.90 -48.03 -5.91
CA LEU A 196 20.20 -48.39 -6.50
C LEU A 196 21.10 -49.16 -5.53
N ILE A 197 21.15 -48.74 -4.26
CA ILE A 197 21.95 -49.40 -3.21
C ILE A 197 21.34 -50.75 -2.84
N GLU A 198 20.01 -50.84 -2.81
CA GLU A 198 19.26 -52.07 -2.54
C GLU A 198 19.27 -53.04 -3.74
N GLY A 199 19.86 -52.64 -4.88
CA GLY A 199 20.05 -53.48 -6.06
C GLY A 199 18.76 -53.78 -6.85
N VAL A 200 17.69 -53.04 -6.58
CA VAL A 200 16.36 -53.25 -7.18
C VAL A 200 16.28 -52.68 -8.60
N VAL A 201 17.12 -51.69 -8.94
CA VAL A 201 17.15 -51.04 -10.26
C VAL A 201 18.59 -50.82 -10.70
N SER A 202 18.89 -51.08 -11.98
CA SER A 202 20.24 -50.87 -12.50
C SER A 202 20.52 -49.38 -12.78
N PRO A 203 21.78 -48.91 -12.67
CA PRO A 203 22.15 -47.52 -12.98
C PRO A 203 21.78 -47.07 -14.39
N GLN A 204 21.75 -48.03 -15.33
CA GLN A 204 21.39 -47.78 -16.73
C GLN A 204 19.90 -47.49 -16.87
N GLU A 205 19.02 -48.15 -16.11
CA GLU A 205 17.58 -47.93 -16.17
C GLU A 205 17.17 -46.58 -15.55
N VAL A 206 17.82 -46.17 -14.47
CA VAL A 206 17.59 -44.85 -13.85
C VAL A 206 18.00 -43.72 -14.81
N ALA A 207 19.12 -43.88 -15.51
CA ALA A 207 19.61 -42.89 -16.48
C ALA A 207 18.68 -42.71 -17.70
N HIS A 208 17.94 -43.76 -18.09
CA HIS A 208 16.97 -43.69 -19.19
C HIS A 208 15.56 -43.27 -18.74
N SER A 209 15.33 -43.07 -17.44
CA SER A 209 14.03 -42.64 -16.92
C SER A 209 13.74 -41.17 -17.28
N LYS A 210 12.55 -40.90 -17.84
CA LYS A 210 12.12 -39.54 -18.19
C LYS A 210 11.42 -38.88 -17.00
N ILE A 211 11.98 -37.78 -16.51
CA ILE A 211 11.51 -37.08 -15.30
C ILE A 211 10.36 -36.09 -15.59
N ILE A 212 10.13 -35.73 -16.86
CA ILE A 212 9.09 -34.76 -17.23
C ILE A 212 7.87 -35.52 -17.80
N PRO A 213 6.69 -35.47 -17.15
CA PRO A 213 5.46 -35.90 -17.81
C PRO A 213 5.15 -34.96 -18.98
N LYS A 214 4.91 -35.50 -20.18
CA LYS A 214 4.34 -34.73 -21.29
C LYS A 214 2.98 -34.19 -20.85
N VAL A 215 2.92 -32.93 -20.43
CA VAL A 215 1.64 -32.24 -20.29
C VAL A 215 1.17 -31.91 -21.70
N PRO A 216 0.03 -32.46 -22.18
CA PRO A 216 -0.55 -32.01 -23.43
C PRO A 216 -0.98 -30.55 -23.26
N PHE A 217 -0.45 -29.68 -24.11
CA PHE A 217 -0.85 -28.28 -24.18
C PHE A 217 -2.21 -28.26 -24.89
N GLU A 218 -3.32 -28.16 -24.14
CA GLU A 218 -4.63 -27.85 -24.73
C GLU A 218 -4.65 -26.36 -25.06
N GLU A 219 -4.45 -26.03 -26.34
CA GLU A 219 -4.87 -24.75 -26.89
C GLU A 219 -6.39 -24.66 -26.76
N LYS A 220 -6.86 -23.87 -25.79
CA LYS A 220 -8.25 -23.41 -25.80
C LYS A 220 -8.37 -22.40 -26.94
N ASP A 221 -8.95 -22.84 -28.05
CA ASP A 221 -9.42 -21.99 -29.12
C ASP A 221 -10.21 -20.80 -28.55
N ALA A 222 -9.68 -19.60 -28.77
CA ALA A 222 -10.40 -18.37 -28.56
C ALA A 222 -11.49 -18.28 -29.63
N GLN A 223 -12.74 -18.59 -29.25
CA GLN A 223 -13.90 -18.23 -30.06
C GLN A 223 -14.07 -16.72 -29.99
N ILE A 224 -13.95 -16.10 -31.17
CA ILE A 224 -14.25 -14.69 -31.48
C ILE A 224 -15.75 -14.47 -31.37
#